data_AF-A0AAX2I2A3-F1
#
_entry.id   AF-A0AAX2I2A3-F1
#
_cell.length_a   1.000
_cell.length_b   1.000
_cell.length_c   1.000
_cell.angle_alpha   90.00
_cell.angle_beta   90.00
_cell.angle_gamma   90.00
#
_symmetry.space_group_name_H-M   'P 1'
#
loop_
_entity.id
_entity.type
_entity.pdbx_description
1 polymer ?
#
loop_
_entity_poly.entity_id
_entity_poly.type
_entity_poly.pdbx_seq_one_letter_code
_entity_poly.pdbx_strand_id
1 'polypeptide(L)'
;MNTDNMSILGITMDYGPFGFLDDYVPGYICNHSDHQGRYAYDNQPAVALWNLHRLGHALSGLMSADQLQLALEAYEPALMVAYGEQMRAKLGFLERDSQDNDLLTGLLSLMIKEGRDYTRTFRLLSEVEVHSAQSPLRDDFIDRAAFDDWYRRYRSRLQQESIDDDQRQQSMKAANPKYILRNYLAQQAITQAEKDDIQPLQRLHQALQQPFTDQPEFDDLAALPPDWGKHLEISCSS
;
A
#
# COMPACT_ATOMS: atom_id res chain seq x y z
N MET A 1 7.78 -13.28 7.42
CA MET A 1 7.70 -14.03 6.13
C MET A 1 8.66 -15.23 6.15
N ASN A 2 8.38 -16.23 6.99
CA ASN A 2 9.16 -17.47 7.01
C ASN A 2 8.88 -18.29 5.73
N THR A 3 9.77 -19.23 5.38
CA THR A 3 9.63 -20.03 4.15
C THR A 3 8.40 -20.95 4.15
N ASP A 4 7.99 -21.43 5.32
CA ASP A 4 6.76 -22.21 5.54
C ASP A 4 5.48 -21.40 5.31
N ASN A 5 5.57 -20.07 5.39
CA ASN A 5 4.46 -19.14 5.11
C ASN A 5 4.51 -18.58 3.67
N MET A 6 5.32 -19.18 2.79
CA MET A 6 5.37 -18.82 1.37
C MET A 6 4.56 -19.83 0.56
N SER A 7 3.34 -19.44 0.17
CA SER A 7 2.50 -20.30 -0.68
C SER A 7 3.16 -20.54 -2.04
N ILE A 8 3.19 -21.81 -2.46
CA ILE A 8 3.70 -22.20 -3.79
C ILE A 8 2.86 -21.61 -4.95
N LEU A 9 1.62 -21.18 -4.65
CA LEU A 9 0.71 -20.54 -5.60
C LEU A 9 0.85 -19.01 -5.66
N GLY A 10 1.71 -18.42 -4.82
CA GLY A 10 1.91 -16.96 -4.78
C GLY A 10 0.76 -16.18 -4.12
N ILE A 11 -0.04 -16.84 -3.27
CA ILE A 11 -1.09 -16.18 -2.47
C ILE A 11 -0.60 -15.83 -1.07
N THR A 12 -1.06 -14.71 -0.51
CA THR A 12 -0.83 -14.35 0.89
C THR A 12 -1.43 -15.42 1.82
N MET A 13 -0.69 -15.87 2.82
CA MET A 13 -1.15 -16.87 3.80
C MET A 13 -0.63 -16.57 5.20
N ASP A 14 -1.22 -17.24 6.19
CA ASP A 14 -0.84 -17.18 7.61
C ASP A 14 -0.88 -15.75 8.19
N TYR A 15 -2.10 -15.20 8.27
CA TYR A 15 -2.36 -13.89 8.86
C TYR A 15 -2.16 -13.92 10.38
N GLY A 16 -0.93 -13.61 10.82
CA GLY A 16 -0.57 -13.37 12.22
C GLY A 16 -0.44 -11.86 12.52
N PRO A 17 0.74 -11.38 12.94
CA PRO A 17 0.98 -9.95 13.17
C PRO A 17 1.20 -9.20 11.84
N PHE A 18 0.12 -9.05 11.06
CA PHE A 18 0.11 -8.20 9.87
C PHE A 18 -0.28 -6.77 10.24
N GLY A 19 0.00 -5.83 9.36
CA GLY A 19 -0.51 -4.46 9.47
C GLY A 19 -0.54 -3.79 8.10
N PHE A 20 -1.65 -3.13 7.80
CA PHE A 20 -1.67 -2.15 6.72
C PHE A 20 -1.01 -0.86 7.22
N LEU A 21 -0.31 -0.15 6.33
CA LEU A 21 0.26 1.16 6.66
C LEU A 21 -0.87 2.17 6.90
N ASP A 22 -0.87 2.79 8.08
CA ASP A 22 -1.52 4.07 8.29
C ASP A 22 -0.60 5.16 7.72
N ASP A 23 0.24 5.78 8.56
CA ASP A 23 1.29 6.69 8.10
C ASP A 23 2.32 5.94 7.22
N TYR A 24 2.78 6.56 6.14
CA TYR A 24 3.76 5.95 5.25
C TYR A 24 5.16 5.92 5.88
N VAL A 25 5.51 4.76 6.43
CA VAL A 25 6.81 4.48 7.04
C VAL A 25 7.43 3.27 6.32
N PRO A 26 8.40 3.46 5.41
CA PRO A 26 9.01 2.37 4.64
C PRO A 26 9.58 1.26 5.53
N GLY A 27 10.25 1.63 6.63
CA GLY A 27 10.82 0.69 7.59
C GLY A 27 9.83 0.20 8.65
N TYR A 28 8.51 0.25 8.40
CA TYR A 28 7.50 -0.18 9.37
C TYR A 28 7.65 -1.68 9.68
N ILE A 29 7.73 -2.02 10.97
CA ILE A 29 7.79 -3.38 11.49
C ILE A 29 6.46 -3.64 12.18
N CYS A 30 5.63 -4.51 11.61
CA CYS A 30 4.30 -4.82 12.15
C CYS A 30 4.29 -5.90 13.24
N ASN A 31 5.43 -6.54 13.50
CA ASN A 31 5.56 -7.65 14.44
C ASN A 31 6.54 -7.30 15.56
N HIS A 32 6.05 -7.12 16.80
CA HIS A 32 6.88 -6.86 17.99
C HIS A 32 8.02 -7.86 18.21
N SER A 33 7.87 -9.11 17.74
CA SER A 33 8.91 -10.14 17.87
C SER A 33 10.03 -10.00 16.84
N ASP A 34 9.87 -9.16 15.82
CA ASP A 34 10.89 -8.86 14.81
C ASP A 34 11.79 -7.69 15.24
N HIS A 35 12.56 -7.91 16.30
CA HIS A 35 13.47 -6.88 16.85
C HIS A 35 14.56 -6.40 15.88
N GLN A 36 14.83 -7.15 14.80
CA GLN A 36 15.85 -6.82 13.80
C GLN A 36 15.26 -6.15 12.54
N GLY A 37 13.93 -6.04 12.44
CA GLY A 37 13.25 -5.53 11.25
C GLY A 37 13.48 -6.38 10.01
N ARG A 38 13.68 -7.70 10.18
CA ARG A 38 13.90 -8.64 9.08
C ARG A 38 12.75 -8.60 8.08
N TYR A 39 11.53 -8.42 8.57
CA TYR A 39 10.28 -8.39 7.81
C TYR A 39 9.65 -6.99 7.76
N ALA A 40 10.45 -5.93 7.95
CA ALA A 40 10.01 -4.56 7.73
C ALA A 40 9.43 -4.38 6.31
N TYR A 41 8.51 -3.42 6.14
CA TYR A 41 7.75 -3.24 4.90
C TYR A 41 8.64 -3.12 3.66
N ASP A 42 9.70 -2.32 3.72
CA ASP A 42 10.69 -2.11 2.65
C ASP A 42 11.64 -3.30 2.41
N ASN A 43 11.81 -4.18 3.39
CA ASN A 43 12.64 -5.39 3.28
C ASN A 43 11.91 -6.56 2.60
N GLN A 44 10.57 -6.52 2.49
CA GLN A 44 9.78 -7.63 1.95
C GLN A 44 10.21 -8.10 0.55
N PRO A 45 10.56 -7.21 -0.42
CA PRO A 45 11.08 -7.63 -1.73
C PRO A 45 12.33 -8.52 -1.65
N ALA A 46 13.30 -8.13 -0.82
CA ALA A 46 14.55 -8.87 -0.66
C ALA A 46 14.34 -10.19 0.09
N VAL A 47 13.47 -10.19 1.11
CA VAL A 47 13.09 -11.40 1.85
C VAL A 47 12.41 -12.43 0.95
N ALA A 48 11.49 -11.99 0.08
CA ALA A 48 10.82 -12.88 -0.85
C ALA A 48 11.81 -13.53 -1.84
N LEU A 49 12.78 -12.76 -2.38
CA LEU A 49 13.86 -13.31 -3.20
C LEU A 49 14.70 -14.32 -2.41
N TRP A 50 15.06 -14.01 -1.16
CA TRP A 50 15.80 -14.93 -0.30
C TRP A 50 15.04 -16.25 -0.07
N ASN A 51 13.72 -16.19 0.11
CA ASN A 51 12.86 -17.37 0.23
C ASN A 51 12.81 -18.17 -1.09
N LEU A 52 12.76 -17.50 -2.25
CA LEU A 52 12.84 -18.17 -3.55
C LEU A 52 14.18 -18.89 -3.74
N HIS A 53 15.29 -18.33 -3.25
CA HIS A 53 16.57 -19.04 -3.22
C HIS A 53 16.52 -20.32 -2.36
N ARG A 54 15.80 -20.30 -1.22
CA ARG A 54 15.61 -21.52 -0.40
C ARG A 54 14.81 -22.59 -1.15
N LEU A 55 13.75 -22.19 -1.86
CA LEU A 55 12.98 -23.09 -2.72
C LEU A 55 13.86 -23.65 -3.85
N GLY A 56 14.62 -22.80 -4.54
CA GLY A 56 15.54 -23.22 -5.60
C GLY A 56 16.57 -24.23 -5.11
N HIS A 57 17.10 -24.07 -3.90
CA HIS A 57 17.99 -25.05 -3.29
C HIS A 57 17.33 -26.42 -3.09
N ALA A 58 16.07 -26.45 -2.64
CA ALA A 58 15.32 -27.70 -2.49
C ALA A 58 15.07 -28.42 -3.83
N LEU A 59 15.09 -27.68 -4.95
CA LEU A 59 14.88 -28.20 -6.31
C LEU A 59 16.18 -28.56 -7.04
N SER A 60 17.36 -28.41 -6.41
CA SER A 60 18.66 -28.62 -7.09
C SER A 60 18.94 -30.05 -7.54
N GLY A 61 18.17 -31.04 -7.05
CA GLY A 61 18.22 -32.42 -7.53
C GLY A 61 17.41 -32.67 -8.80
N LEU A 62 16.56 -31.71 -9.20
CA LEU A 62 15.62 -31.82 -10.32
C LEU A 62 15.93 -30.85 -11.46
N MET A 63 16.72 -29.81 -11.20
CA MET A 63 17.04 -28.73 -12.15
C MET A 63 18.55 -28.43 -12.11
N SER A 64 19.11 -27.98 -13.23
CA SER A 64 20.51 -27.54 -13.25
C SER A 64 20.68 -26.20 -12.51
N ALA A 65 21.93 -25.90 -12.11
CA ALA A 65 22.26 -24.62 -11.50
C ALA A 65 21.89 -23.43 -12.42
N ASP A 66 22.18 -23.54 -13.72
CA ASP A 66 21.88 -22.49 -14.71
C ASP A 66 20.37 -22.24 -14.84
N GLN A 67 19.54 -23.30 -14.80
CA GLN A 67 18.08 -23.16 -14.86
C GLN A 67 17.53 -22.45 -13.63
N LEU A 68 18.03 -22.80 -12.45
CA LEU A 68 17.63 -22.16 -11.19
C LEU A 68 18.07 -20.70 -11.15
N GLN A 69 19.30 -20.41 -11.57
CA GLN A 69 19.83 -19.05 -11.64
C GLN A 69 18.98 -18.17 -12.57
N LEU A 70 18.71 -18.65 -13.79
CA LEU A 70 17.89 -17.91 -14.75
C LEU A 70 16.48 -17.62 -14.22
N ALA A 71 15.88 -18.59 -13.50
CA ALA A 71 14.56 -18.40 -12.89
C ALA A 71 14.58 -17.35 -11.76
N LEU A 72 15.63 -17.32 -10.94
CA LEU A 72 15.78 -16.36 -9.83
C LEU A 72 16.07 -14.95 -10.34
N GLU A 73 16.88 -14.81 -11.39
CA GLU A 73 17.18 -13.52 -12.05
C GLU A 73 15.92 -12.84 -12.63
N ALA A 74 14.87 -13.61 -12.94
CA ALA A 74 13.61 -13.08 -13.44
C ALA A 74 12.75 -12.37 -12.37
N TYR A 75 13.05 -12.55 -11.07
CA TYR A 75 12.24 -12.02 -9.98
C TYR A 75 12.21 -10.48 -9.94
N GLU A 76 13.38 -9.83 -9.90
CA GLU A 76 13.44 -8.37 -9.76
C GLU A 76 12.79 -7.64 -10.94
N PRO A 77 13.04 -8.02 -12.21
CA PRO A 77 12.34 -7.40 -13.35
C PRO A 77 10.82 -7.59 -13.27
N ALA A 78 10.35 -8.79 -12.91
CA ALA A 78 8.92 -9.07 -12.80
C ALA A 78 8.27 -8.22 -11.69
N LEU A 79 8.92 -8.11 -10.53
CA LEU A 79 8.47 -7.27 -9.43
C LEU A 79 8.39 -5.80 -9.84
N MET A 80 9.43 -5.28 -10.50
CA MET A 80 9.48 -3.87 -10.92
C MET A 80 8.44 -3.53 -11.98
N VAL A 81 8.16 -4.43 -12.92
CA VAL A 81 7.07 -4.27 -13.90
C VAL A 81 5.73 -4.19 -13.18
N ALA A 82 5.43 -5.17 -12.32
CA ALA A 82 4.17 -5.21 -11.59
C ALA A 82 4.00 -4.00 -10.67
N TYR A 83 5.03 -3.65 -9.88
CA TYR A 83 5.02 -2.49 -9.00
C TYR A 83 4.81 -1.19 -9.77
N GLY A 84 5.54 -0.99 -10.88
CA GLY A 84 5.41 0.21 -11.70
C GLY A 84 4.01 0.35 -12.31
N GLU A 85 3.39 -0.75 -12.74
CA GLU A 85 2.01 -0.74 -13.25
C GLU A 85 1.01 -0.34 -12.17
N GLN A 86 1.12 -0.92 -10.98
CA GLN A 86 0.24 -0.57 -9.86
C GLN A 86 0.43 0.90 -9.44
N MET A 87 1.67 1.37 -9.31
CA MET A 87 1.92 2.75 -8.87
C MET A 87 1.50 3.81 -9.90
N ARG A 88 1.63 3.52 -11.21
CA ARG A 88 1.07 4.38 -12.27
C ARG A 88 -0.45 4.47 -12.18
N ALA A 89 -1.14 3.34 -11.99
CA ALA A 89 -2.59 3.33 -11.80
C ALA A 89 -3.01 4.18 -10.58
N LYS A 90 -2.29 4.05 -9.46
CA LYS A 90 -2.52 4.86 -8.25
C LYS A 90 -2.28 6.36 -8.47
N LEU A 91 -1.35 6.73 -9.34
CA LEU A 91 -1.04 8.12 -9.72
C LEU A 91 -1.93 8.65 -10.86
N GLY A 92 -2.70 7.81 -11.53
CA GLY A 92 -3.53 8.20 -12.67
C GLY A 92 -2.74 8.40 -13.97
N PHE A 93 -1.59 7.73 -14.12
CA PHE A 93 -0.84 7.69 -15.37
C PHE A 93 -1.29 6.49 -16.19
N LEU A 94 -1.97 6.72 -17.31
CA LEU A 94 -2.43 5.66 -18.19
C LEU A 94 -1.37 5.31 -19.25
N GLU A 95 -0.47 6.25 -19.54
CA GLU A 95 0.69 6.04 -20.40
C GLU A 95 1.99 5.95 -19.57
N ARG A 96 3.02 5.33 -20.14
CA ARG A 96 4.34 5.22 -19.49
C ARG A 96 5.20 6.40 -19.89
N ASP A 97 5.80 7.07 -18.91
CA ASP A 97 6.84 8.05 -19.13
C ASP A 97 8.05 7.82 -18.23
N SER A 98 9.22 8.28 -18.67
CA SER A 98 10.46 8.18 -17.91
C SER A 98 10.47 8.98 -16.60
N GLN A 99 9.62 10.01 -16.47
CA GLN A 99 9.50 10.86 -15.27
C GLN A 99 8.60 10.26 -14.18
N ASP A 100 7.85 9.20 -14.49
CA ASP A 100 6.84 8.65 -13.59
C ASP A 100 7.44 8.22 -12.24
N ASN A 101 8.64 7.63 -12.26
CA ASN A 101 9.31 7.17 -11.05
C ASN A 101 9.81 8.33 -10.16
N ASP A 102 10.24 9.44 -10.76
CA ASP A 102 10.68 10.61 -10.02
C ASP A 102 9.50 11.30 -9.32
N LEU A 103 8.34 11.34 -9.98
CA LEU A 103 7.10 11.85 -9.38
C LEU A 103 6.63 10.95 -8.24
N LEU A 104 6.66 9.63 -8.44
CA LEU A 104 6.34 8.68 -7.38
C LEU A 104 7.26 8.87 -6.17
N THR A 105 8.57 8.83 -6.39
CA THR A 105 9.58 8.94 -5.32
C THR A 105 9.48 10.29 -4.62
N GLY A 106 9.21 11.37 -5.35
CA GLY A 106 8.95 12.69 -4.79
C GLY A 106 7.77 12.71 -3.82
N LEU A 107 6.63 12.11 -4.20
CA LEU A 107 5.46 12.02 -3.34
C LEU A 107 5.75 11.21 -2.07
N LEU A 108 6.33 10.02 -2.24
CA LEU A 108 6.68 9.14 -1.12
C LEU A 108 7.65 9.82 -0.15
N SER A 109 8.60 10.61 -0.67
CA SER A 109 9.55 11.37 0.15
C SER A 109 8.87 12.46 0.99
N LEU A 110 7.89 13.18 0.41
CA LEU A 110 7.07 14.14 1.15
C LEU A 110 6.26 13.44 2.25
N MET A 111 5.68 12.28 1.94
CA MET A 111 4.90 11.50 2.89
C MET A 111 5.75 10.98 4.06
N ILE A 112 6.99 10.54 3.80
CA ILE A 112 7.95 10.13 4.84
C ILE A 112 8.29 11.33 5.74
N LYS A 113 8.65 12.47 5.14
CA LYS A 113 9.09 13.67 5.89
C LYS A 113 8.03 14.16 6.88
N GLU A 114 6.76 14.00 6.53
CA GLU A 114 5.66 14.58 7.29
C GLU A 114 4.74 13.54 7.94
N GLY A 115 5.01 12.24 7.80
CA GLY A 115 4.16 11.18 8.34
C GLY A 115 2.73 11.28 7.81
N ARG A 116 2.55 11.20 6.49
CA ARG A 116 1.24 11.26 5.84
C ARG A 116 0.65 9.86 5.66
N ASP A 117 -0.67 9.76 5.82
CA ASP A 117 -1.40 8.50 5.67
C ASP A 117 -1.35 7.97 4.22
N TYR A 118 -0.88 6.74 4.06
CA TYR A 118 -0.62 6.16 2.74
C TYR A 118 -1.90 6.08 1.89
N THR A 119 -2.94 5.45 2.44
CA THR A 119 -4.21 5.21 1.76
C THR A 119 -4.93 6.52 1.43
N ARG A 120 -5.07 7.41 2.41
CA ARG A 120 -5.77 8.69 2.27
C ARG A 120 -5.05 9.62 1.30
N THR A 121 -3.72 9.67 1.30
CA THR A 121 -2.99 10.51 0.33
C THR A 121 -3.32 10.10 -1.10
N PHE A 122 -3.24 8.81 -1.43
CA PHE A 122 -3.59 8.32 -2.76
C PHE A 122 -5.09 8.46 -3.09
N ARG A 123 -5.97 8.25 -2.10
CA ARG A 123 -7.41 8.43 -2.31
C ARG A 123 -7.76 9.88 -2.63
N LEU A 124 -7.24 10.85 -1.86
CA LEU A 124 -7.46 12.28 -2.11
C LEU A 124 -6.79 12.77 -3.39
N LEU A 125 -5.65 12.17 -3.78
CA LEU A 125 -5.03 12.44 -5.07
C LEU A 125 -5.97 12.08 -6.24
N SER A 126 -6.90 11.14 -6.03
CA SER A 126 -7.88 10.73 -7.04
C SER A 126 -8.98 11.79 -7.29
N GLU A 127 -9.03 12.88 -6.52
CA GLU A 127 -10.02 13.97 -6.66
C GLU A 127 -9.44 15.22 -7.34
N VAL A 128 -8.14 15.24 -7.62
CA VAL A 128 -7.49 16.39 -8.25
C VAL A 128 -8.00 16.62 -9.66
N GLU A 129 -7.89 17.84 -10.16
CA GLU A 129 -8.20 18.20 -11.56
C GLU A 129 -6.92 18.65 -12.26
N VAL A 130 -6.70 18.18 -13.49
CA VAL A 130 -5.45 18.39 -14.23
C VAL A 130 -5.10 19.88 -14.41
N HIS A 131 -6.12 20.74 -14.55
CA HIS A 131 -5.95 22.18 -14.78
C HIS A 131 -6.12 23.04 -13.51
N SER A 132 -6.55 22.46 -12.38
CA SER A 132 -6.75 23.20 -11.14
C SER A 132 -5.48 23.21 -10.28
N ALA A 133 -5.05 24.40 -9.86
CA ALA A 133 -3.91 24.53 -8.96
C ALA A 133 -4.27 24.16 -7.51
N GLN A 134 -5.57 24.00 -7.22
CA GLN A 134 -6.05 23.57 -5.93
C GLN A 134 -5.92 22.05 -5.80
N SER A 135 -5.61 21.59 -4.59
CA SER A 135 -5.59 20.17 -4.25
C SER A 135 -6.14 20.01 -2.84
N PRO A 136 -7.02 19.01 -2.59
CA PRO A 136 -7.48 18.70 -1.24
C PRO A 136 -6.33 18.26 -0.31
N LEU A 137 -5.22 17.79 -0.88
CA LEU A 137 -4.02 17.38 -0.15
C LEU A 137 -3.19 18.55 0.38
N ARG A 138 -3.37 19.76 -0.16
CA ARG A 138 -2.45 20.86 0.11
C ARG A 138 -2.37 21.21 1.60
N ASP A 139 -3.50 21.16 2.30
CA ASP A 139 -3.56 21.44 3.73
C ASP A 139 -3.11 20.26 4.60
N ASP A 140 -2.98 19.06 4.02
CA ASP A 140 -2.38 17.90 4.70
C ASP A 140 -0.86 18.02 4.79
N PHE A 141 -0.21 18.90 4.02
CA PHE A 141 1.25 19.11 4.08
C PHE A 141 1.62 20.39 4.85
N ILE A 142 2.57 20.25 5.78
CA ILE A 142 3.18 21.36 6.54
C ILE A 142 4.07 22.18 5.61
N ASP A 143 4.96 21.52 4.85
CA ASP A 143 5.80 22.14 3.83
C ASP A 143 5.03 22.30 2.51
N ARG A 144 4.06 23.23 2.54
CA ARG A 144 3.20 23.53 1.40
C ARG A 144 3.99 23.89 0.14
N ALA A 145 5.15 24.52 0.28
CA ALA A 145 5.97 24.91 -0.86
C ALA A 145 6.56 23.68 -1.57
N ALA A 146 7.04 22.69 -0.81
CA ALA A 146 7.52 21.43 -1.36
C ALA A 146 6.40 20.62 -2.03
N PHE A 147 5.21 20.57 -1.41
CA PHE A 147 4.04 19.95 -2.03
C PHE A 147 3.60 20.68 -3.31
N ASP A 148 3.51 22.02 -3.29
CA ASP A 148 3.11 22.82 -4.43
C ASP A 148 4.08 22.65 -5.62
N ASP A 149 5.39 22.49 -5.37
CA ASP A 149 6.37 22.14 -6.42
C ASP A 149 6.10 20.77 -7.03
N TRP A 150 5.96 19.75 -6.19
CA TRP A 150 5.68 18.40 -6.63
C TRP A 150 4.36 18.34 -7.41
N TYR A 151 3.30 18.95 -6.89
CA TYR A 151 1.97 18.94 -7.48
C TYR A 151 1.94 19.63 -8.85
N ARG A 152 2.69 20.72 -9.02
CA ARG A 152 2.87 21.36 -10.34
C ARG A 152 3.51 20.41 -11.35
N ARG A 153 4.58 19.68 -10.97
CA ARG A 153 5.23 18.70 -11.86
C ARG A 153 4.31 17.53 -12.17
N TYR A 154 3.61 17.01 -11.16
CA TYR A 154 2.62 15.96 -11.30
C TYR A 154 1.51 16.33 -12.30
N ARG A 155 0.88 17.51 -12.15
CA ARG A 155 -0.12 17.97 -13.12
C ARG A 155 0.46 18.21 -14.51
N SER A 156 1.68 18.73 -14.62
CA SER A 156 2.34 18.89 -15.92
C SER A 156 2.54 17.56 -16.64
N ARG A 157 2.77 16.48 -15.89
CA ARG A 157 2.84 15.11 -16.43
C ARG A 157 1.47 14.60 -16.85
N LEU A 158 0.42 14.85 -16.08
CA LEU A 158 -0.96 14.51 -16.45
C LEU A 158 -1.41 15.21 -17.74
N GLN A 159 -1.03 16.48 -17.93
CA GLN A 159 -1.36 17.27 -19.13
C GLN A 159 -0.74 16.73 -20.44
N GLN A 160 0.23 15.81 -20.35
CA GLN A 160 0.80 15.16 -21.53
C GLN A 160 -0.11 14.05 -22.06
N GLU A 161 -1.04 13.55 -21.23
CA GLU A 161 -2.02 12.55 -21.62
C GLU A 161 -3.31 13.23 -22.12
N SER A 162 -3.89 12.70 -23.19
CA SER A 162 -5.17 13.19 -23.74
C SER A 162 -6.36 12.50 -23.08
N ILE A 163 -6.45 12.61 -21.75
CA ILE A 163 -7.47 11.95 -20.92
C ILE A 163 -8.19 13.01 -20.08
N ASP A 164 -9.52 12.94 -20.02
CA ASP A 164 -10.31 13.84 -19.19
C ASP A 164 -10.25 13.48 -17.70
N ASP A 165 -10.60 14.45 -16.85
CA ASP A 165 -10.55 14.28 -15.40
C ASP A 165 -11.48 13.16 -14.93
N ASP A 166 -12.70 13.04 -15.46
CA ASP A 166 -13.67 12.02 -15.03
C ASP A 166 -13.12 10.60 -15.25
N GLN A 167 -12.59 10.31 -16.43
CA GLN A 167 -12.00 9.01 -16.77
C GLN A 167 -10.78 8.70 -15.90
N ARG A 168 -9.88 9.67 -15.69
CA ARG A 168 -8.69 9.49 -14.85
C ARG A 168 -9.08 9.28 -13.40
N GLN A 169 -9.96 10.09 -12.85
CA GLN A 169 -10.41 10.00 -11.45
C GLN A 169 -11.11 8.66 -11.20
N GLN A 170 -11.93 8.18 -12.14
CA GLN A 170 -12.55 6.84 -12.05
C GLN A 170 -11.49 5.73 -12.02
N SER A 171 -10.49 5.79 -12.90
CA SER A 171 -9.37 4.83 -12.93
C SER A 171 -8.60 4.83 -11.61
N MET A 172 -8.27 6.01 -11.09
CA MET A 172 -7.56 6.15 -9.81
C MET A 172 -8.40 5.65 -8.63
N LYS A 173 -9.70 5.93 -8.57
CA LYS A 173 -10.60 5.42 -7.52
C LYS A 173 -10.71 3.91 -7.53
N ALA A 174 -10.55 3.26 -8.69
CA ALA A 174 -10.50 1.80 -8.81
C ALA A 174 -9.15 1.19 -8.34
N ALA A 175 -8.07 1.97 -8.31
CA ALA A 175 -6.74 1.55 -7.84
C ALA A 175 -6.43 2.00 -6.39
N ASN A 176 -7.11 3.04 -5.90
CA ASN A 176 -6.89 3.66 -4.61
C ASN A 176 -8.08 3.37 -3.67
N PRO A 177 -7.94 2.40 -2.75
CA PRO A 177 -9.03 2.06 -1.84
C PRO A 177 -9.35 3.25 -0.93
N LYS A 178 -10.62 3.36 -0.57
CA LYS A 178 -11.10 4.25 0.48
C LYS A 178 -11.05 3.59 1.86
N TYR A 179 -11.30 2.28 1.90
CA TYR A 179 -11.32 1.49 3.13
C TYR A 179 -10.21 0.44 3.12
N ILE A 180 -9.45 0.36 4.21
CA ILE A 180 -8.45 -0.69 4.47
C ILE A 180 -8.65 -1.23 5.89
N LEU A 181 -8.18 -2.45 6.15
CA LEU A 181 -8.24 -3.06 7.48
C LEU A 181 -7.16 -2.45 8.38
N ARG A 182 -7.40 -1.24 8.87
CA ARG A 182 -6.52 -0.56 9.83
C ARG A 182 -6.52 -1.31 11.17
N ASN A 183 -5.39 -1.30 11.86
CA ASN A 183 -5.24 -2.05 13.12
C ASN A 183 -6.21 -1.58 14.20
N TYR A 184 -6.46 -0.27 14.31
CA TYR A 184 -7.42 0.25 15.31
C TYR A 184 -8.87 -0.19 15.03
N LEU A 185 -9.27 -0.32 13.77
CA LEU A 185 -10.60 -0.79 13.38
C LEU A 185 -10.77 -2.28 13.72
N ALA A 186 -9.74 -3.09 13.42
CA ALA A 186 -9.70 -4.48 13.83
C ALA A 186 -9.78 -4.62 15.36
N GLN A 187 -9.00 -3.83 16.11
CA GLN A 187 -9.03 -3.86 17.57
C GLN A 187 -10.39 -3.45 18.15
N GLN A 188 -11.05 -2.43 17.58
CA GLN A 188 -12.40 -2.05 17.99
C GLN A 188 -13.40 -3.19 17.76
N ALA A 189 -13.33 -3.85 16.59
CA ALA A 189 -14.18 -4.99 16.30
C ALA A 189 -13.93 -6.17 17.25
N ILE A 190 -12.65 -6.49 17.54
CA ILE A 190 -12.26 -7.54 18.50
C ILE A 190 -12.81 -7.23 19.90
N THR A 191 -12.60 -6.00 20.39
CA THR A 191 -13.02 -5.57 21.73
C THR A 191 -14.53 -5.69 21.96
N GLN A 192 -15.33 -5.51 20.91
CA GLN A 192 -16.79 -5.65 20.99
C GLN A 192 -17.22 -7.11 20.83
N ALA A 193 -16.55 -7.87 19.97
CA ALA A 193 -16.80 -9.30 19.82
C ALA A 193 -16.51 -10.09 21.11
N GLU A 194 -15.50 -9.69 21.89
CA GLU A 194 -15.21 -10.25 23.23
C GLU A 194 -16.34 -10.01 24.25
N LYS A 195 -17.23 -9.06 23.97
CA LYS A 195 -18.44 -8.76 24.77
C LYS A 195 -19.70 -9.31 24.11
N ASP A 196 -19.55 -10.30 23.24
CA ASP A 196 -20.61 -10.93 22.44
C ASP A 196 -21.34 -9.97 21.47
N ASP A 197 -20.77 -8.80 21.17
CA ASP A 197 -21.29 -7.87 20.14
C ASP A 197 -20.48 -7.95 18.85
N ILE A 198 -21.00 -8.70 17.89
CA ILE A 198 -20.38 -8.90 16.56
C ILE A 198 -20.80 -7.86 15.51
N GLN A 199 -21.67 -6.89 15.84
CA GLN A 199 -22.14 -5.90 14.87
C GLN A 199 -20.99 -5.06 14.26
N PRO A 200 -20.01 -4.59 15.04
CA PRO A 200 -18.87 -3.84 14.48
C PRO A 200 -18.01 -4.67 13.52
N LEU A 201 -17.82 -5.97 13.82
CA LEU A 201 -17.11 -6.90 12.94
C LEU A 201 -17.84 -7.09 11.62
N GLN A 202 -19.16 -7.34 11.67
CA GLN A 202 -19.98 -7.51 10.47
C GLN A 202 -19.95 -6.24 9.60
N ARG A 203 -20.08 -5.08 10.23
CA ARG A 203 -20.04 -3.77 9.57
C ARG A 203 -18.69 -3.51 8.90
N LEU A 204 -17.59 -3.73 9.61
CA LEU A 204 -16.24 -3.57 9.06
C LEU A 204 -16.00 -4.52 7.89
N HIS A 205 -16.43 -5.78 8.03
CA HIS A 205 -16.33 -6.76 6.94
C HIS A 205 -17.12 -6.32 5.70
N GLN A 206 -18.34 -5.81 5.87
CA GLN A 206 -19.16 -5.32 4.76
C GLN A 206 -18.48 -4.18 4.01
N ALA A 207 -17.93 -3.19 4.70
CA ALA A 207 -17.21 -2.09 4.06
C ALA A 207 -16.01 -2.58 3.23
N LEU A 208 -15.26 -3.57 3.76
CA LEU A 208 -14.07 -4.15 3.11
C LEU A 208 -14.38 -5.06 1.92
N GLN A 209 -15.65 -5.43 1.68
CA GLN A 209 -16.04 -6.15 0.46
C GLN A 209 -16.03 -5.24 -0.78
N GLN A 210 -16.16 -3.92 -0.60
CA GLN A 210 -16.10 -2.93 -1.67
C GLN A 210 -15.15 -1.77 -1.30
N PRO A 211 -13.85 -2.04 -1.11
CA PRO A 211 -12.93 -1.08 -0.49
C PRO A 211 -12.67 0.15 -1.36
N PHE A 212 -12.99 0.09 -2.66
CA PHE A 212 -12.79 1.17 -3.64
C PHE A 212 -14.02 2.06 -3.84
N THR A 213 -15.21 1.54 -3.53
CA THR A 213 -16.49 2.23 -3.75
C THR A 213 -16.73 3.26 -2.66
N ASP A 214 -17.20 4.45 -3.03
CA ASP A 214 -17.67 5.43 -2.04
C ASP A 214 -18.98 4.95 -1.40
N GLN A 215 -18.93 4.66 -0.10
CA GLN A 215 -20.07 4.20 0.70
C GLN A 215 -20.26 5.17 1.88
N PRO A 216 -21.07 6.24 1.74
CA PRO A 216 -21.21 7.29 2.76
C PRO A 216 -21.56 6.76 4.15
N GLU A 217 -22.31 5.66 4.24
CA GLU A 217 -22.65 4.96 5.48
C GLU A 217 -21.45 4.36 6.23
N PHE A 218 -20.28 4.27 5.59
CA PHE A 218 -19.02 3.75 6.12
C PHE A 218 -17.91 4.80 6.19
N ASP A 219 -18.19 6.08 5.96
CA ASP A 219 -17.16 7.13 5.91
C ASP A 219 -16.29 7.24 7.17
N ASP A 220 -16.83 6.92 8.35
CA ASP A 220 -16.09 6.81 9.61
C ASP A 220 -14.98 5.73 9.57
N LEU A 221 -15.16 4.67 8.79
CA LEU A 221 -14.16 3.60 8.61
C LEU A 221 -13.00 4.03 7.69
N ALA A 222 -13.13 5.15 6.97
CA ALA A 222 -12.03 5.75 6.20
C ALA A 222 -11.20 6.75 7.05
N ALA A 223 -11.61 7.01 8.29
CA ALA A 223 -10.92 7.96 9.16
C ALA A 223 -9.49 7.51 9.49
N LEU A 224 -8.63 8.51 9.69
CA LEU A 224 -7.28 8.30 10.20
C LEU A 224 -7.35 7.63 11.58
N PRO A 225 -6.34 6.81 11.95
CA PRO A 225 -6.27 6.27 13.29
C PRO A 225 -6.25 7.40 14.33
N PRO A 226 -6.96 7.24 15.46
CA PRO A 226 -6.73 8.08 16.64
C PRO A 226 -5.30 7.87 17.17
N ASP A 227 -4.80 8.77 18.02
CA ASP A 227 -3.42 8.71 18.51
C ASP A 227 -3.05 7.37 19.16
N TRP A 228 -3.96 6.76 19.93
CA TRP A 228 -3.76 5.44 20.52
C TRP A 228 -3.72 4.31 19.49
N GLY A 229 -4.34 4.50 18.32
CA GLY A 229 -4.45 3.50 17.26
C GLY A 229 -3.22 3.40 16.37
N LYS A 230 -2.41 4.48 16.27
CA LYS A 230 -1.24 4.56 15.38
C LYS A 230 -0.12 3.56 15.69
N HIS A 231 -0.08 3.06 16.92
CA HIS A 231 0.96 2.14 17.39
C HIS A 231 0.40 0.77 17.78
N LEU A 232 -0.83 0.48 17.34
CA LEU A 232 -1.41 -0.83 17.59
C LEU A 232 -0.82 -1.87 16.66
N GLU A 233 -0.43 -2.97 17.27
CA GLU A 233 -0.10 -4.20 16.57
C GLU A 233 -1.20 -5.21 16.85
N ILE A 234 -1.65 -5.91 15.81
CA ILE A 234 -2.54 -7.05 16.00
C ILE A 234 -1.67 -8.25 16.35
N SER A 235 -1.92 -8.88 17.49
CA SER A 235 -1.34 -10.18 17.80
C SER A 235 -2.42 -11.24 17.84
N CYS A 236 -2.17 -12.37 17.17
CA CYS A 236 -3.01 -13.57 17.28
C CYS A 236 -2.63 -14.43 18.49
N SER A 237 -1.68 -13.98 19.34
CA SER A 237 -1.30 -14.71 20.56
C SER A 237 -2.23 -14.37 21.72
N SER A 238 -3.03 -15.37 22.11
CA SER A 238 -3.38 -15.57 23.52
C SER A 238 -2.19 -16.17 24.28
#